data_AF-A0A1Y2X1U0-F1
#
_entry.id   AF-A0A1Y2X1U0-F1
#
_cell.length_a   1.000
_cell.length_b   1.000
_cell.length_c   1.000
_cell.angle_alpha   90.00
_cell.angle_beta   90.00
_cell.angle_gamma   90.00
#
_symmetry.space_group_name_H-M   'P 1'
#
loop_
_entity.id
_entity.type
_entity.pdbx_description
1 polymer ?
#
loop_
_entity_poly.entity_id
_entity_poly.type
_entity_poly.pdbx_seq_one_letter_code
_entity_poly.pdbx_strand_id
1 'polypeptide(L)'
;MRRAERVLLRKKRKGAKGEGPDPRIVNLKMSMPRAVPAPLRFARNRALRHWTIHRAWLLYQRKERDRRSHELERMYQSMHNACEELRKTSGPGTRDEGYLYRVAMEKKGLYGHKSIPIEYARPQTETPAREPWNHGWTR
;
A
#
# COMPACT_ATOMS: atom_id res chain seq x y z
N MET A 1 62.00 -4.91 -63.70
CA MET A 1 60.61 -5.39 -63.63
C MET A 1 60.47 -6.45 -62.54
N ARG A 2 60.01 -6.07 -61.34
CA ARG A 2 59.39 -6.96 -60.33
C ARG A 2 58.94 -6.10 -59.15
N ARG A 3 57.64 -5.75 -59.14
CA ARG A 3 56.94 -5.10 -58.02
C ARG A 3 56.90 -6.11 -56.86
N ALA A 4 57.46 -5.77 -55.70
CA ALA A 4 57.26 -6.53 -54.47
C ALA A 4 56.05 -5.94 -53.73
N GLU A 5 54.94 -6.68 -53.77
CA GLU A 5 53.69 -6.35 -53.12
C GLU A 5 53.85 -6.32 -51.59
N ARG A 6 53.43 -5.20 -50.96
CA ARG A 6 53.21 -5.12 -49.51
C ARG A 6 52.02 -6.01 -49.16
N VAL A 7 52.29 -7.23 -48.70
CA VAL A 7 51.27 -8.08 -48.09
C VAL A 7 50.89 -7.47 -46.74
N LEU A 8 49.78 -6.73 -46.70
CA LEU A 8 49.12 -6.33 -45.47
C LEU A 8 48.65 -7.59 -44.75
N LEU A 9 49.36 -7.98 -43.69
CA LEU A 9 48.94 -9.04 -42.78
C LEU A 9 47.67 -8.58 -42.05
N ARG A 10 46.52 -8.81 -42.66
CA ARG A 10 45.20 -8.52 -42.09
C ARG A 10 45.00 -9.44 -40.90
N LYS A 11 45.35 -8.95 -39.70
CA LYS A 11 45.07 -9.61 -38.41
C LYS A 11 43.57 -9.89 -38.38
N LYS A 12 43.19 -11.16 -38.57
CA LYS A 12 41.82 -11.64 -38.51
C LYS A 12 41.29 -11.21 -37.14
N ARG A 13 40.47 -10.15 -37.11
CA ARG A 13 39.71 -9.77 -35.91
C ARG A 13 38.98 -11.05 -35.52
N LYS A 14 39.38 -11.67 -34.40
CA LYS A 14 38.60 -12.74 -33.79
C LYS A 14 37.20 -12.14 -33.70
N GLY A 15 36.30 -12.62 -34.55
CA GLY A 15 34.93 -12.13 -34.58
C GLY A 15 34.45 -12.10 -33.15
N ALA A 16 33.91 -10.96 -32.73
CA ALA A 16 33.27 -10.84 -31.44
C ALA A 16 32.34 -12.04 -31.34
N LYS A 17 32.75 -13.06 -30.57
CA LYS A 17 31.86 -14.14 -30.17
C LYS A 17 30.74 -13.37 -29.48
N GLY A 18 29.58 -13.30 -30.13
CA GLY A 18 28.48 -12.44 -29.73
C GLY A 18 28.39 -12.47 -28.22
N GLU A 19 28.45 -11.29 -27.58
CA GLU A 19 28.37 -11.17 -26.13
C GLU A 19 27.22 -12.07 -25.67
N GLY A 20 27.58 -13.14 -24.96
CA GLY A 20 26.58 -14.00 -24.35
C GLY A 20 25.65 -13.14 -23.51
N PRO A 21 24.39 -13.53 -23.31
CA PRO A 21 23.47 -12.77 -22.48
C PRO A 21 24.14 -12.44 -21.13
N ASP A 22 24.08 -11.15 -20.72
CA ASP A 22 24.76 -10.65 -19.52
C ASP A 22 24.53 -11.62 -18.36
N PRO A 23 25.58 -12.10 -17.67
CA PRO A 23 25.45 -13.06 -16.58
C PRO A 23 24.50 -12.60 -15.47
N ARG A 24 24.32 -11.28 -15.29
CA ARG A 24 23.32 -10.72 -14.35
C ARG A 24 21.89 -10.98 -14.79
N ILE A 25 21.62 -10.87 -16.10
CA ILE A 25 20.32 -11.19 -16.69
C ILE A 25 20.05 -12.70 -16.61
N VAL A 26 21.09 -13.53 -16.80
CA VAL A 26 20.97 -14.98 -16.64
C VAL A 26 20.68 -15.36 -15.19
N ASN A 27 21.38 -14.74 -14.23
CA ASN A 27 21.16 -14.98 -12.81
C ASN A 27 19.74 -14.55 -12.38
N LEU A 28 19.26 -13.38 -12.87
CA LEU A 28 17.89 -12.94 -12.63
C LEU A 28 16.86 -13.92 -13.23
N LYS A 29 17.13 -14.46 -14.42
CA LYS A 29 16.28 -15.49 -15.03
C LYS A 29 16.33 -16.83 -14.28
N MET A 30 17.44 -17.11 -13.59
CA MET A 30 17.60 -18.31 -12.76
C MET A 30 16.98 -18.15 -11.37
N SER A 31 16.99 -16.94 -10.79
CA SER A 31 16.37 -16.65 -9.49
C SER A 31 14.85 -16.67 -9.53
N MET A 32 14.26 -16.54 -10.74
CA MET A 32 12.83 -16.75 -10.93
C MET A 32 12.53 -18.25 -11.04
N PRO A 33 11.63 -18.81 -10.20
CA PRO A 33 11.29 -20.22 -10.28
C PRO A 33 10.67 -20.53 -11.65
N ARG A 34 11.35 -21.38 -12.43
CA ARG A 34 10.91 -21.79 -13.78
C ARG A 34 9.79 -22.83 -13.76
N ALA A 35 9.57 -23.49 -12.63
CA ALA A 35 8.52 -24.48 -12.43
C ALA A 35 7.82 -24.23 -11.10
N VAL A 36 6.49 -24.18 -11.14
CA VAL A 36 5.67 -24.19 -9.93
C VAL A 36 5.64 -25.60 -9.35
N PRO A 37 5.64 -25.76 -8.01
CA PRO A 37 5.49 -27.08 -7.40
C PRO A 37 4.14 -27.69 -7.80
N ALA A 38 4.07 -29.02 -7.83
CA ALA A 38 2.84 -29.73 -8.13
C ALA A 38 1.71 -29.33 -7.15
N PRO A 39 0.43 -29.34 -7.59
CA PRO A 39 -0.69 -29.04 -6.72
C PRO A 39 -0.74 -29.93 -5.49
N LEU A 40 -1.16 -29.34 -4.37
CA LEU A 40 -1.20 -30.02 -3.09
C LEU A 40 -2.29 -31.09 -3.06
N ARG A 41 -1.92 -32.34 -2.79
CA ARG A 41 -2.84 -33.48 -2.71
C ARG A 41 -3.12 -33.80 -1.24
N PHE A 42 -4.36 -33.67 -0.81
CA PHE A 42 -4.78 -33.95 0.56
C PHE A 42 -5.53 -35.28 0.66
N ALA A 43 -5.24 -36.05 1.72
CA ALA A 43 -6.11 -37.12 2.18
C ALA A 43 -7.40 -36.54 2.78
N ARG A 44 -8.49 -37.32 2.82
CA ARG A 44 -9.83 -36.87 3.24
C ARG A 44 -9.85 -36.09 4.57
N ASN A 45 -9.29 -36.65 5.64
CA ASN A 45 -9.28 -35.98 6.97
C ASN A 45 -8.43 -34.69 6.99
N ARG A 46 -7.44 -34.56 6.11
CA ARG A 46 -6.65 -33.33 5.97
C ARG A 46 -7.43 -32.28 5.18
N ALA A 47 -8.11 -32.69 4.11
CA ALA A 47 -8.97 -31.82 3.31
C ALA A 47 -10.13 -31.25 4.15
N LEU A 48 -10.79 -32.08 4.96
CA LEU A 48 -11.87 -31.63 5.85
C LEU A 48 -11.38 -30.62 6.89
N ARG A 49 -10.25 -30.90 7.57
CA ARG A 49 -9.65 -29.95 8.52
C ARG A 49 -9.31 -28.61 7.86
N HIS A 50 -8.70 -28.66 6.68
CA HIS A 50 -8.39 -27.45 5.92
C HIS A 50 -9.66 -26.66 5.56
N TRP A 51 -10.71 -27.36 5.10
CA TRP A 51 -11.99 -26.74 4.76
C TRP A 51 -12.62 -26.05 5.98
N THR A 52 -12.65 -26.71 7.14
CA THR A 52 -13.20 -26.12 8.37
C THR A 52 -12.44 -24.87 8.80
N ILE A 53 -11.10 -24.91 8.80
CA ILE A 53 -10.26 -23.75 9.13
C ILE A 53 -10.53 -22.60 8.14
N HIS A 54 -10.56 -22.91 6.84
CA HIS A 54 -10.82 -21.91 5.81
C HIS A 54 -12.20 -21.27 5.97
N ARG A 55 -13.25 -22.05 6.22
CA ARG A 55 -14.61 -21.56 6.47
C ARG A 55 -14.70 -20.71 7.74
N ALA A 56 -14.06 -21.13 8.82
CA ALA A 56 -14.01 -20.37 10.06
C ALA A 56 -13.31 -19.01 9.86
N TRP A 57 -12.21 -18.99 9.10
CA TRP A 57 -11.50 -17.77 8.75
C TRP A 57 -12.37 -16.82 7.90
N LEU A 58 -13.05 -17.32 6.87
CA LEU A 58 -13.95 -16.50 6.06
C LEU A 58 -15.11 -15.92 6.89
N LEU A 59 -15.64 -16.69 7.84
CA LEU A 59 -16.69 -16.24 8.74
C LEU A 59 -16.16 -15.15 9.70
N TYR A 60 -14.97 -15.34 10.26
CA TYR A 60 -14.30 -14.32 11.07
C TYR A 60 -14.08 -13.03 10.28
N GLN A 61 -13.52 -13.11 9.07
CA GLN A 61 -13.32 -11.94 8.21
C GLN A 61 -14.63 -11.22 7.88
N ARG A 62 -15.73 -11.95 7.67
CA ARG A 62 -17.05 -11.34 7.46
C ARG A 62 -17.47 -10.54 8.70
N LYS A 63 -17.41 -11.15 9.89
CA LYS A 63 -17.73 -10.48 11.15
C LYS A 63 -16.87 -9.22 11.37
N GLU A 64 -15.59 -9.27 11.04
CA GLU A 64 -14.68 -8.13 11.14
C GLU A 64 -15.06 -6.98 10.19
N ARG A 65 -15.45 -7.30 8.94
CA ARG A 65 -15.95 -6.30 7.99
C ARG A 65 -17.26 -5.69 8.48
N ASP A 66 -18.22 -6.52 8.90
CA ASP A 66 -19.52 -6.08 9.38
C ASP A 66 -19.35 -5.17 10.62
N ARG A 67 -18.47 -5.55 11.56
CA ARG A 67 -18.10 -4.74 12.73
C ARG A 67 -17.56 -3.37 12.33
N ARG A 68 -16.61 -3.33 11.40
CA ARG A 68 -16.03 -2.07 10.92
C ARG A 68 -17.09 -1.19 10.24
N SER A 69 -17.94 -1.79 9.40
CA SER A 69 -19.03 -1.07 8.73
C SER A 69 -20.02 -0.46 9.73
N HIS A 70 -20.42 -1.23 10.75
CA HIS A 70 -21.32 -0.74 11.80
C HIS A 70 -20.68 0.39 12.61
N GLU A 71 -19.39 0.31 12.91
CA GLU A 71 -18.69 1.38 13.62
C GLU A 71 -18.60 2.66 12.78
N LEU A 72 -18.29 2.54 11.49
CA LEU A 72 -18.30 3.67 10.56
C LEU A 72 -19.70 4.29 10.42
N GLU A 73 -20.74 3.47 10.37
CA GLU A 73 -22.13 3.92 10.35
C GLU A 73 -22.49 4.67 11.65
N ARG A 74 -22.10 4.14 12.81
CA ARG A 74 -22.29 4.80 14.11
C ARG A 74 -21.61 6.18 14.15
N MET A 75 -20.36 6.24 13.69
CA MET A 75 -19.61 7.50 13.60
C MET A 75 -20.31 8.48 12.65
N TYR A 76 -20.76 8.01 11.49
CA TYR A 76 -21.49 8.80 10.51
C TYR A 76 -22.80 9.36 11.09
N GLN A 77 -23.63 8.52 11.71
CA GLN A 77 -24.88 8.93 12.34
C GLN A 77 -24.64 9.97 13.44
N SER A 78 -23.60 9.77 14.26
CA SER A 78 -23.21 10.74 15.29
C SER A 78 -22.79 12.09 14.69
N MET A 79 -21.96 12.08 13.64
CA MET A 79 -21.56 13.30 12.93
C MET A 79 -22.75 13.98 12.26
N HIS A 80 -23.66 13.21 11.66
CA HIS A 80 -24.87 13.72 11.02
C HIS A 80 -25.78 14.42 12.01
N ASN A 81 -26.09 13.78 13.14
CA ASN A 81 -26.92 14.37 14.20
C ASN A 81 -26.30 15.67 14.73
N ALA A 82 -24.99 15.69 14.99
CA ALA A 82 -24.30 16.89 15.43
C ALA A 82 -24.37 18.02 14.39
N CYS A 83 -24.27 17.71 13.10
CA CYS A 83 -24.39 18.69 12.02
C CYS A 83 -25.83 19.21 11.87
N GLU A 84 -26.85 18.35 12.02
CA GLU A 84 -28.26 18.78 11.98
C GLU A 84 -28.60 19.71 13.14
N GLU A 85 -28.08 19.45 14.34
CA GLU A 85 -28.21 20.39 15.46
C GLU A 85 -27.48 21.70 15.16
N LEU A 86 -26.24 21.65 14.68
CA LEU A 86 -25.47 22.85 14.31
C LEU A 86 -26.17 23.70 13.23
N ARG A 87 -26.94 23.06 12.35
CA ARG A 87 -27.70 23.75 11.29
C ARG A 87 -28.84 24.60 11.86
N LYS A 88 -29.44 24.16 12.97
CA LYS A 88 -30.55 24.84 13.67
C LYS A 88 -30.06 25.81 14.74
N THR A 89 -28.80 25.70 15.16
CA THR A 89 -28.25 26.61 16.16
C THR A 89 -28.05 28.01 15.60
N SER A 90 -28.45 29.02 16.36
CA SER A 90 -28.11 30.43 16.16
C SER A 90 -26.93 30.84 17.05
N GLY A 91 -26.11 31.79 16.57
CA GLY A 91 -24.95 32.31 17.31
C GLY A 91 -23.58 31.75 16.87
N PRO A 92 -22.49 32.09 17.58
CA PRO A 92 -22.42 32.94 18.78
C PRO A 92 -22.58 34.44 18.46
N GLY A 93 -23.28 35.18 19.33
CA GLY A 93 -23.51 36.62 19.18
C GLY A 93 -24.58 36.94 18.13
N THR A 94 -24.32 37.92 17.26
CA THR A 94 -25.26 38.42 16.24
C THR A 94 -25.25 37.59 14.95
N ARG A 95 -24.75 36.35 14.98
CA ARG A 95 -24.65 35.50 13.79
C ARG A 95 -25.93 34.72 13.56
N ASP A 96 -26.38 34.73 12.32
CA ASP A 96 -27.60 34.06 11.88
C ASP A 96 -27.55 32.54 12.07
N GLU A 97 -28.73 31.93 12.09
CA GLU A 97 -28.91 30.48 12.15
C GLU A 97 -28.11 29.74 11.06
N GLY A 98 -27.47 28.66 11.47
CA GLY A 98 -26.68 27.80 10.57
C GLY A 98 -25.37 28.42 10.07
N TYR A 99 -24.93 29.57 10.61
CA TYR A 99 -23.62 30.14 10.29
C TYR A 99 -22.49 29.14 10.54
N LEU A 100 -22.44 28.54 11.73
CA LEU A 100 -21.41 27.57 12.11
C LEU A 100 -21.44 26.32 11.21
N TYR A 101 -22.64 25.87 10.83
CA TYR A 101 -22.80 24.75 9.90
C TYR A 101 -22.18 25.07 8.52
N ARG A 102 -22.43 26.28 7.97
CA ARG A 102 -21.83 26.71 6.69
C ARG A 102 -20.30 26.73 6.76
N VAL A 103 -19.73 27.24 7.86
CA VAL A 103 -18.28 27.27 8.08
C VAL A 103 -17.70 25.86 8.21
N ALA A 104 -18.35 24.96 8.97
CA ALA A 104 -17.89 23.59 9.16
C ALA A 104 -17.91 22.76 7.87
N MET A 105 -18.80 23.09 6.92
CA MET A 105 -18.89 22.40 5.64
C MET A 105 -17.82 22.84 4.62
N GLU A 106 -17.08 23.91 4.89
CA GLU A 106 -15.98 24.33 4.03
C GLU A 106 -14.88 23.25 3.97
N LYS A 107 -14.46 22.86 2.76
CA LYS A 107 -13.40 21.85 2.54
C LYS A 107 -12.03 22.48 2.26
N LYS A 108 -11.77 23.65 2.81
CA LYS A 108 -10.51 24.39 2.60
C LYS A 108 -9.31 23.56 3.10
N GLY A 109 -8.33 23.35 2.22
CA GLY A 109 -7.11 22.60 2.55
C GLY A 109 -7.25 21.07 2.63
N LEU A 110 -8.47 20.52 2.52
CA LEU A 110 -8.70 19.07 2.69
C LEU A 110 -8.15 18.23 1.53
N TYR A 111 -8.20 18.74 0.30
CA TYR A 111 -7.71 18.03 -0.90
C TYR A 111 -6.29 18.43 -1.31
N GLY A 112 -5.57 19.19 -0.47
CA GLY A 112 -4.21 19.64 -0.73
C GLY A 112 -3.14 18.64 -0.30
N HIS A 113 -1.89 18.92 -0.65
CA HIS A 113 -0.72 18.10 -0.26
C HIS A 113 -0.50 18.03 1.26
N LYS A 114 -0.93 19.06 2.01
CA LYS A 114 -0.76 19.18 3.47
C LYS A 114 -2.06 18.90 4.25
N SER A 115 -2.98 18.11 3.69
CA SER A 115 -4.28 17.84 4.31
C SER A 115 -4.19 16.97 5.56
N ILE A 116 -3.30 15.97 5.55
CA ILE A 116 -3.02 15.09 6.69
C ILE A 116 -1.56 15.32 7.11
N PRO A 117 -1.29 15.70 8.37
CA PRO A 117 0.08 15.82 8.86
C PRO A 117 0.83 14.49 8.75
N ILE A 118 2.01 14.51 8.11
CA ILE A 118 2.81 13.29 7.87
C ILE A 118 3.23 12.59 9.17
N GLU A 119 3.36 13.35 10.25
CA GLU A 119 3.69 12.82 11.58
C GLU A 119 2.60 11.90 12.15
N TYR A 120 1.33 12.18 11.82
CA TYR A 120 0.19 11.36 12.23
C TYR A 120 -0.04 10.16 11.31
N ALA A 121 0.36 10.24 10.05
CA ALA A 121 0.20 9.16 9.06
C ALA A 121 1.16 7.96 9.27
N ARG A 122 1.81 7.85 10.44
CA ARG A 122 2.75 6.77 10.76
C ARG A 122 1.99 5.43 10.91
N PRO A 123 2.43 4.35 10.25
CA PRO A 123 1.82 3.04 10.39
C PRO A 123 2.12 2.43 11.77
N GLN A 124 1.24 1.54 12.21
CA GLN A 124 1.47 0.73 13.41
C GLN A 124 2.64 -0.24 13.17
N THR A 125 3.41 -0.50 14.23
CA THR A 125 4.57 -1.41 14.22
C THR A 125 4.35 -2.54 15.22
N GLU A 126 4.93 -3.71 14.97
CA GLU A 126 4.76 -4.91 15.82
C GLU A 126 5.30 -4.70 17.25
N THR A 127 6.42 -4.00 17.39
CA THR A 127 7.03 -3.64 18.68
C THR A 127 7.24 -2.13 18.75
N PRO A 128 7.05 -1.51 19.93
CA PRO A 128 7.25 -0.08 20.07
C PRO A 128 8.72 0.31 19.83
N ALA A 129 8.94 1.58 19.50
CA ALA A 129 10.28 2.16 19.45
C ALA A 129 10.90 2.27 20.84
N ARG A 130 12.22 2.51 20.90
CA ARG A 130 12.94 2.77 22.17
C ARG A 130 12.32 3.91 22.98
N GLU A 131 11.85 4.94 22.29
CA GLU A 131 11.03 6.01 22.84
C GLU A 131 9.66 5.95 22.13
N PRO A 132 8.60 5.47 22.81
CA PRO A 132 7.30 5.27 22.16
C PRO A 132 6.54 6.58 21.94
N TRP A 133 6.77 7.58 22.79
CA TRP A 133 6.13 8.88 22.72
C TRP A 133 7.08 9.98 23.19
N ASN A 134 7.16 11.06 22.41
CA ASN A 134 7.99 12.22 22.75
C ASN A 134 7.21 13.17 23.67
N HIS A 135 7.50 13.12 24.97
CA HIS A 135 6.90 14.03 25.96
C HIS A 135 7.52 15.43 25.97
N GLY A 136 8.69 15.62 25.34
CA GLY A 136 9.42 16.89 25.26
C GLY A 136 9.05 17.74 24.04
N TRP A 137 7.96 17.43 23.33
CA TRP A 137 7.53 18.18 22.17
C TRP A 137 7.20 19.64 22.54
N THR A 138 7.78 20.58 21.80
CA THR A 138 7.56 22.04 21.94
C THR A 138 7.07 22.62 20.60
N ARG A 139 6.19 23.62 20.69
CA ARG A 139 5.48 24.22 19.54
C ARG A 139 6.38 25.08 18.65
#